data_AF-A0A960IVH6-F1
#
_entry.id   AF-A0A960IVH6-F1
#
_cell.length_a   1.000
_cell.length_b   1.000
_cell.length_c   1.000
_cell.angle_alpha   90.00
_cell.angle_beta   90.00
_cell.angle_gamma   90.00
#
_symmetry.space_group_name_H-M   'P 1'
#
loop_
_entity.id
_entity.type
_entity.pdbx_description
1 polymer ?
#
loop_
_entity_poly.entity_id
_entity_poly.type
_entity_poly.pdbx_seq_one_letter_code
_entity_poly.pdbx_strand_id
1 'polypeptide(L)'
;MATADQFEPAERLEYEVFEEIGFCRTSSLGRVEEFDEWRDRSEFRVVTDDAGVIKGVVRVLLGQYDDLPIGSFPKYRDYPPDPILEYASLAVPVDVRRSGVAEALYRGVWQDAIRSGAGGIAGIGAPWLLDILNGVYNFGFEQLGEGRYYMGGDCIPVGTAVRCLIQRLKNQPSFFQWVTAEVDLRDLPNPGVRDAVADVRRA
;
A
#
# COMPACT_ATOMS: atom_id res chain seq x y z
N MET A 1 -11.59 5.77 1.27
CA MET A 1 -11.11 6.31 2.55
C MET A 1 -12.09 5.91 3.61
N ALA A 2 -11.61 5.43 4.75
CA ALA A 2 -12.42 5.29 5.95
C ALA A 2 -13.01 6.66 6.32
N THR A 3 -14.28 6.68 6.67
CA THR A 3 -14.89 7.82 7.35
C THR A 3 -14.37 7.93 8.79
N ALA A 4 -14.61 9.07 9.46
CA ALA A 4 -14.12 9.29 10.83
C ALA A 4 -14.62 8.21 11.82
N ASP A 5 -15.85 7.73 11.64
CA ASP A 5 -16.46 6.65 12.42
C ASP A 5 -15.96 5.25 12.03
N GLN A 6 -15.27 5.11 10.89
CA GLN A 6 -14.67 3.85 10.44
C GLN A 6 -13.20 3.68 10.86
N PHE A 7 -12.55 4.73 11.37
CA PHE A 7 -11.12 4.66 11.72
C PHE A 7 -10.85 3.64 12.83
N GLU A 8 -11.55 3.75 13.97
CA GLU A 8 -11.35 2.82 15.08
C GLU A 8 -11.75 1.37 14.73
N PRO A 9 -12.88 1.11 14.02
CA PRO A 9 -13.16 -0.22 13.50
C PRO A 9 -12.08 -0.77 12.56
N ALA A 10 -11.52 0.05 11.68
CA ALA A 10 -10.46 -0.36 10.77
C ALA A 10 -9.15 -0.71 11.51
N GLU A 11 -8.76 0.14 12.46
CA GLU A 11 -7.59 -0.09 13.32
C GLU A 11 -7.72 -1.35 14.17
N ARG A 12 -8.94 -1.64 14.66
CA ARG A 12 -9.21 -2.87 15.39
C ARG A 12 -9.09 -4.11 14.50
N LEU A 13 -9.63 -4.08 13.29
CA LEU A 13 -9.51 -5.21 12.36
C LEU A 13 -8.05 -5.46 11.96
N GLU A 14 -7.28 -4.39 11.73
CA GLU A 14 -5.84 -4.47 11.50
C GLU A 14 -5.14 -5.23 12.63
N TYR A 15 -5.40 -4.84 13.88
CA TYR A 15 -4.85 -5.49 15.05
C TYR A 15 -5.24 -6.96 15.18
N GLU A 16 -6.53 -7.27 15.06
CA GLU A 16 -7.02 -8.66 15.19
C GLU A 16 -6.32 -9.59 14.18
N VAL A 17 -6.19 -9.15 12.93
CA VAL A 17 -5.51 -9.93 11.90
C VAL A 17 -4.02 -10.06 12.18
N PHE A 18 -3.35 -8.98 12.58
CA PHE A 18 -1.91 -8.98 12.85
C PHE A 18 -1.56 -9.80 14.09
N GLU A 19 -2.35 -9.71 15.15
CA GLU A 19 -2.20 -10.52 16.36
C GLU A 19 -2.39 -12.01 16.05
N GLU A 20 -3.43 -12.38 15.29
CA GLU A 20 -3.70 -13.77 14.91
C GLU A 20 -2.50 -14.43 14.20
N ILE A 21 -1.81 -13.68 13.33
CA ILE A 21 -0.67 -14.18 12.56
C ILE A 21 0.69 -13.94 13.24
N GLY A 22 0.70 -13.34 14.44
CA GLY A 22 1.91 -13.03 15.21
C GLY A 22 2.78 -11.89 14.65
N PHE A 23 2.18 -10.99 13.87
CA PHE A 23 2.85 -9.84 13.24
C PHE A 23 2.75 -8.53 14.03
N CYS A 24 2.34 -8.59 15.30
CA CYS A 24 2.45 -7.47 16.23
C CYS A 24 2.57 -7.99 17.66
N ARG A 25 2.88 -7.10 18.59
CA ARG A 25 2.76 -7.41 20.02
C ARG A 25 1.28 -7.39 20.42
N THR A 26 0.91 -8.23 21.39
CA THR A 26 -0.41 -8.13 22.05
C THR A 26 -0.54 -6.75 22.69
N SER A 27 -1.62 -6.05 22.36
CA SER A 27 -1.91 -4.70 22.84
C SER A 27 -3.18 -4.69 23.69
N SER A 28 -3.08 -4.06 24.87
CA SER A 28 -4.28 -3.82 25.70
C SER A 28 -5.23 -2.78 25.11
N LEU A 29 -4.77 -2.01 24.12
CA LEU A 29 -5.55 -0.98 23.42
C LEU A 29 -6.28 -1.54 22.20
N GLY A 30 -5.98 -2.78 21.78
CA GLY A 30 -6.58 -3.40 20.60
C GLY A 30 -6.17 -2.72 19.29
N ARG A 31 -4.91 -2.28 19.21
CA ARG A 31 -4.31 -1.67 18.01
C ARG A 31 -2.85 -2.12 17.82
N VAL A 32 -2.33 -2.00 16.60
CA VAL A 32 -0.92 -2.26 16.30
C VAL A 32 -0.07 -1.07 16.76
N GLU A 33 0.46 -1.15 17.99
CA GLU A 33 1.17 -0.05 18.66
C GLU A 33 2.45 0.37 17.93
N GLU A 34 3.03 -0.48 17.09
CA GLU A 34 4.17 -0.13 16.23
C GLU A 34 3.84 1.01 15.26
N PHE A 35 2.56 1.33 15.00
CA PHE A 35 2.14 2.47 14.18
C PHE A 35 1.74 3.71 14.99
N ASP A 36 1.85 3.69 16.32
CA ASP A 36 1.36 4.79 17.19
C ASP A 36 1.99 6.14 16.85
N GLU A 37 3.28 6.17 16.51
CA GLU A 37 4.01 7.38 16.11
C GLU A 37 3.36 8.08 14.90
N TRP A 38 2.77 7.31 13.98
CA TRP A 38 2.20 7.84 12.74
C TRP A 38 0.68 7.81 12.70
N ARG A 39 0.02 7.48 13.82
CA ARG A 39 -1.42 7.27 13.88
C ARG A 39 -2.21 8.47 13.36
N ASP A 40 -1.83 9.68 13.74
CA ASP A 40 -2.52 10.91 13.36
C ASP A 40 -2.34 11.30 11.89
N ARG A 41 -1.36 10.70 11.20
CA ARG A 41 -1.12 10.86 9.76
C ARG A 41 -1.56 9.64 8.94
N SER A 42 -2.09 8.63 9.62
CA SER A 42 -2.53 7.40 8.97
C SER A 42 -3.90 7.59 8.36
N GLU A 43 -4.08 6.97 7.20
CA GLU A 43 -5.38 6.84 6.57
C GLU A 43 -5.68 5.36 6.37
N PHE A 44 -6.95 4.98 6.48
CA PHE A 44 -7.39 3.63 6.17
C PHE A 44 -8.18 3.61 4.86
N ARG A 45 -7.88 2.63 4.02
CA ARG A 45 -8.81 2.17 2.98
C ARG A 45 -9.49 0.92 3.50
N VAL A 46 -10.81 0.89 3.37
CA VAL A 46 -11.65 -0.20 3.86
C VAL A 46 -12.43 -0.79 2.68
N VAL A 47 -12.61 -2.11 2.70
CA VAL A 47 -13.58 -2.81 1.86
C VAL A 47 -14.69 -3.30 2.78
N THR A 48 -15.93 -3.01 2.45
CA THR A 48 -17.11 -3.43 3.21
C THR A 48 -18.00 -4.36 2.40
N ASP A 49 -18.79 -5.19 3.09
CA ASP A 49 -19.92 -5.89 2.45
C ASP A 49 -21.15 -4.97 2.31
N ASP A 50 -22.25 -5.52 1.76
CA ASP A 50 -23.51 -4.79 1.55
C ASP A 50 -24.17 -4.32 2.86
N ALA A 51 -23.81 -4.93 4.00
CA ALA A 51 -24.27 -4.52 5.33
C ALA A 51 -23.37 -3.45 5.96
N GLY A 52 -22.31 -3.02 5.27
CA GLY A 52 -21.35 -2.04 5.77
C GLY A 52 -20.29 -2.64 6.70
N VAL A 53 -20.21 -3.97 6.82
CA VAL A 53 -19.21 -4.64 7.68
C VAL A 53 -17.86 -4.62 6.97
N ILE A 54 -16.81 -4.15 7.66
CA ILE A 54 -15.45 -4.13 7.15
C ILE A 54 -14.92 -5.56 6.98
N LYS A 55 -14.46 -5.89 5.77
CA LYS A 55 -13.89 -7.19 5.39
C LYS A 55 -12.39 -7.15 5.15
N GLY A 56 -11.80 -5.97 5.07
CA GLY A 56 -10.36 -5.82 4.94
C GLY A 56 -9.97 -4.37 4.93
N VAL A 57 -8.75 -4.12 5.38
CA VAL A 57 -8.19 -2.79 5.50
C VAL A 57 -6.76 -2.73 5.01
N VAL A 58 -6.37 -1.56 4.52
CA VAL A 58 -4.98 -1.19 4.31
C VAL A 58 -4.73 0.17 4.95
N ARG A 59 -3.69 0.25 5.77
CA ARG A 59 -3.19 1.53 6.31
C ARG A 59 -2.24 2.14 5.29
N VAL A 60 -2.46 3.41 4.98
CA VAL A 60 -1.61 4.19 4.09
C VAL A 60 -1.14 5.47 4.74
N LEU A 61 0.08 5.90 4.37
CA LEU A 61 0.67 7.15 4.81
C LEU A 61 1.39 7.81 3.64
N LEU A 62 1.31 9.13 3.53
CA LEU A 62 2.05 9.90 2.52
C LEU A 62 3.13 10.73 3.20
N GLY A 63 4.36 10.68 2.70
CA GLY A 63 5.47 11.43 3.29
C GLY A 63 6.81 11.19 2.60
N GLN A 64 7.89 11.72 3.20
CA GLN A 64 9.24 11.31 2.81
C GLN A 64 9.53 9.93 3.37
N TYR A 65 10.36 9.14 2.70
CA TYR A 65 10.75 7.79 3.13
C TYR A 65 11.16 7.72 4.61
N ASP A 66 12.01 8.65 5.05
CA ASP A 66 12.54 8.66 6.42
C ASP A 66 11.51 9.11 7.47
N ASP A 67 10.41 9.74 7.06
CA ASP A 67 9.35 10.22 7.95
C ASP A 67 8.23 9.17 8.16
N LEU A 68 8.35 8.00 7.56
CA LEU A 68 7.32 6.96 7.50
C LEU A 68 7.80 5.65 8.17
N PRO A 69 6.91 4.71 8.52
CA PRO A 69 7.31 3.43 9.12
C PRO A 69 8.44 2.70 8.37
N ILE A 70 8.44 2.74 7.04
CA ILE A 70 9.51 2.17 6.20
C ILE A 70 10.88 2.81 6.43
N GLY A 71 10.94 4.06 6.88
CA GLY A 71 12.15 4.79 7.25
C GLY A 71 12.94 4.12 8.38
N SER A 72 12.32 3.20 9.11
CA SER A 72 13.00 2.35 10.07
C SER A 72 14.02 1.39 9.43
N PHE A 73 14.01 1.22 8.09
CA PHE A 73 14.94 0.41 7.31
C PHE A 73 15.87 1.28 6.44
N PRO A 74 17.21 1.11 6.54
CA PRO A 74 18.16 1.86 5.72
C PRO A 74 17.95 1.63 4.23
N LYS A 75 17.98 2.70 3.45
CA LYS A 75 17.80 2.68 2.00
C LYS A 75 19.12 2.44 1.27
N TYR A 76 19.13 1.59 0.25
CA TYR A 76 20.30 1.35 -0.61
C TYR A 76 20.61 2.52 -1.54
N ARG A 77 19.58 3.25 -1.98
CA ARG A 77 19.67 4.32 -2.99
C ARG A 77 18.45 5.21 -2.93
N ASP A 78 18.51 6.40 -3.53
CA ASP A 78 17.38 7.35 -3.61
C ASP A 78 16.27 6.90 -4.59
N TYR A 79 15.61 5.80 -4.26
CA TYR A 79 14.50 5.20 -5.00
C TYR A 79 13.53 4.44 -4.08
N PRO A 80 12.20 4.55 -4.26
CA PRO A 80 11.53 5.44 -5.20
C PRO A 80 11.66 6.92 -4.79
N PRO A 81 11.34 7.86 -5.70
CA PRO A 81 11.41 9.29 -5.38
C PRO A 81 10.30 9.68 -4.42
N ASP A 82 10.62 10.59 -3.50
CA ASP A 82 9.68 11.17 -2.55
C ASP A 82 8.74 12.22 -3.20
N PRO A 83 7.58 12.52 -2.58
CA PRO A 83 7.01 11.78 -1.45
C PRO A 83 6.56 10.38 -1.89
N ILE A 84 6.64 9.41 -1.00
CA ILE A 84 6.11 8.06 -1.21
C ILE A 84 4.76 7.91 -0.50
N LEU A 85 3.89 7.10 -1.10
CA LEU A 85 2.73 6.57 -0.39
C LEU A 85 3.12 5.19 0.17
N GLU A 86 3.30 5.11 1.47
CA GLU A 86 3.56 3.85 2.15
C GLU A 86 2.27 3.04 2.28
N TYR A 87 2.34 1.81 1.80
CA TYR A 87 1.45 0.70 2.06
C TYR A 87 1.91 0.05 3.37
N ALA A 88 1.45 0.57 4.51
CA ALA A 88 2.03 0.25 5.82
C ALA A 88 1.54 -1.10 6.37
N SER A 89 0.28 -1.45 6.11
CA SER A 89 -0.31 -2.72 6.56
C SER A 89 -1.40 -3.18 5.61
N LEU A 90 -1.56 -4.50 5.43
CA LEU A 90 -2.73 -5.10 4.80
C LEU A 90 -3.29 -6.18 5.72
N ALA A 91 -4.51 -5.96 6.18
CA ALA A 91 -5.22 -6.90 7.02
C ALA A 91 -6.47 -7.40 6.29
N VAL A 92 -6.43 -8.69 5.92
CA VAL A 92 -7.55 -9.40 5.33
C VAL A 92 -7.74 -10.71 6.12
N PRO A 93 -8.85 -10.84 6.86
CA PRO A 93 -9.20 -12.06 7.60
C PRO A 93 -9.19 -13.29 6.70
N VAL A 94 -8.81 -14.44 7.27
CA VAL A 94 -8.59 -15.70 6.53
C VAL A 94 -9.84 -16.18 5.81
N ASP A 95 -11.01 -16.01 6.42
CA ASP A 95 -12.32 -16.45 5.92
C ASP A 95 -12.78 -15.73 4.64
N VAL A 96 -12.27 -14.52 4.41
CA VAL A 96 -12.58 -13.72 3.21
C VAL A 96 -11.43 -13.62 2.22
N ARG A 97 -10.34 -14.38 2.41
CA ARG A 97 -9.27 -14.45 1.40
C ARG A 97 -9.80 -15.06 0.09
N ARG A 98 -9.22 -14.63 -1.04
CA ARG A 98 -9.63 -15.03 -2.42
C ARG A 98 -11.01 -14.53 -2.86
N SER A 99 -11.61 -13.59 -2.13
CA SER A 99 -12.87 -12.94 -2.50
C SER A 99 -12.70 -11.68 -3.37
N GLY A 100 -11.47 -11.26 -3.64
CA GLY A 100 -11.16 -9.99 -4.33
C GLY A 100 -10.90 -8.80 -3.40
N VAL A 101 -11.02 -8.97 -2.07
CA VAL A 101 -10.80 -7.91 -1.08
C VAL A 101 -9.38 -7.34 -1.17
N ALA A 102 -8.36 -8.19 -1.22
CA ALA A 102 -6.96 -7.73 -1.30
C ALA A 102 -6.71 -6.96 -2.60
N GLU A 103 -7.23 -7.44 -3.72
CA GLU A 103 -7.14 -6.77 -5.03
C GLU A 103 -7.81 -5.39 -5.01
N ALA A 104 -8.98 -5.27 -4.39
CA ALA A 104 -9.66 -3.98 -4.22
C ALA A 104 -8.84 -3.01 -3.36
N LEU A 105 -8.21 -3.49 -2.28
CA LEU A 105 -7.32 -2.68 -1.42
C LEU A 105 -6.06 -2.25 -2.18
N TYR A 106 -5.40 -3.15 -2.93
CA TYR A 106 -4.27 -2.82 -3.80
C TYR A 106 -4.67 -1.71 -4.78
N ARG A 107 -5.80 -1.86 -5.48
CA ARG A 107 -6.31 -0.83 -6.39
C ARG A 107 -6.51 0.51 -5.69
N GLY A 108 -7.09 0.51 -4.48
CA GLY A 108 -7.29 1.72 -3.68
C GLY A 108 -5.99 2.48 -3.44
N VAL A 109 -4.95 1.79 -2.95
CA VAL A 109 -3.62 2.38 -2.71
C VAL A 109 -3.03 2.96 -4.00
N TRP A 110 -3.15 2.24 -5.11
CA TRP A 110 -2.62 2.72 -6.39
C TRP A 110 -3.27 4.03 -6.82
N GLN A 111 -4.59 4.10 -6.72
CA GLN A 111 -5.31 5.33 -7.03
C GLN A 111 -4.91 6.46 -6.11
N ASP A 112 -4.62 6.18 -4.85
CA ASP A 112 -4.20 7.19 -3.87
C ASP A 112 -2.81 7.71 -4.15
N ALA A 113 -1.87 6.84 -4.48
CA ALA A 113 -0.54 7.24 -4.91
C ALA A 113 -0.60 8.17 -6.14
N ILE A 114 -1.47 7.84 -7.11
CA ILE A 114 -1.67 8.67 -8.31
C ILE A 114 -2.33 10.01 -7.95
N ARG A 115 -3.42 10.00 -7.18
CA ARG A 115 -4.17 11.22 -6.80
C ARG A 115 -3.34 12.16 -5.92
N SER A 116 -2.54 11.61 -5.01
CA SER A 116 -1.68 12.39 -4.10
C SER A 116 -0.41 12.93 -4.78
N GLY A 117 -0.05 12.41 -5.95
CA GLY A 117 1.18 12.80 -6.63
C GLY A 117 2.44 12.14 -6.07
N ALA A 118 2.29 11.03 -5.35
CA ALA A 118 3.41 10.27 -4.85
C ALA A 118 4.38 9.90 -5.98
N GLY A 119 5.68 10.02 -5.73
CA GLY A 119 6.73 9.56 -6.62
C GLY A 119 6.88 8.03 -6.58
N GLY A 120 6.47 7.40 -5.48
CA GLY A 120 6.52 5.94 -5.30
C GLY A 120 5.43 5.37 -4.40
N ILE A 121 5.30 4.04 -4.48
CA ILE A 121 4.62 3.22 -3.49
C ILE A 121 5.69 2.34 -2.85
N ALA A 122 5.68 2.24 -1.52
CA ALA A 122 6.60 1.37 -0.80
C ALA A 122 5.90 0.74 0.42
N GLY A 123 6.51 -0.25 1.03
CA GLY A 123 6.03 -0.85 2.27
C GLY A 123 7.06 -1.82 2.85
N ILE A 124 6.78 -2.33 4.04
CA ILE A 124 7.57 -3.38 4.68
C ILE A 124 6.83 -4.70 4.50
N GLY A 125 7.52 -5.75 4.05
CA GLY A 125 6.89 -7.05 3.84
C GLY A 125 7.87 -8.21 3.95
N ALA A 126 7.33 -9.42 4.05
CA ALA A 126 8.15 -10.62 4.02
C ALA A 126 8.80 -10.84 2.63
N PRO A 127 10.01 -11.42 2.55
CA PRO A 127 10.71 -11.59 1.26
C PRO A 127 9.88 -12.29 0.17
N TRP A 128 9.10 -13.32 0.54
CA TRP A 128 8.23 -14.05 -0.40
C TRP A 128 7.13 -13.17 -1.02
N LEU A 129 6.75 -12.07 -0.36
CA LEU A 129 5.74 -11.16 -0.90
C LEU A 129 6.25 -10.45 -2.16
N LEU A 130 7.55 -10.14 -2.22
CA LEU A 130 8.16 -9.52 -3.40
C LEU A 130 8.02 -10.43 -4.63
N ASP A 131 8.21 -11.73 -4.45
CA ASP A 131 8.03 -12.73 -5.52
C ASP A 131 6.59 -12.77 -6.02
N ILE A 132 5.60 -12.61 -5.13
CA ILE A 132 4.18 -12.56 -5.52
C ILE A 132 3.85 -11.25 -6.23
N LEU A 133 4.26 -10.10 -5.68
CA LEU A 133 4.01 -8.78 -6.26
C LEU A 133 4.54 -8.67 -7.69
N ASN A 134 5.68 -9.32 -7.96
CA ASN A 134 6.30 -9.30 -9.28
C ASN A 134 5.90 -10.47 -10.17
N GLY A 135 5.82 -11.69 -9.63
CA GLY A 135 5.50 -12.89 -10.39
C GLY A 135 4.04 -13.00 -10.79
N VAL A 136 3.12 -12.57 -9.92
CA VAL A 136 1.67 -12.61 -10.19
C VAL A 136 1.18 -11.31 -10.81
N TYR A 137 1.56 -10.17 -10.21
CA TYR A 137 0.98 -8.88 -10.59
C TYR A 137 1.87 -8.01 -11.49
N ASN A 138 3.14 -8.40 -11.69
CA ASN A 138 4.12 -7.64 -12.47
C ASN A 138 4.20 -6.15 -12.06
N PHE A 139 4.10 -5.89 -10.76
CA PHE A 139 4.20 -4.52 -10.26
C PHE A 139 5.62 -3.96 -10.43
N GLY A 140 6.66 -4.80 -10.37
CA GLY A 140 8.04 -4.31 -10.46
C GLY A 140 8.47 -3.59 -9.20
N PHE A 141 8.09 -4.15 -8.05
CA PHE A 141 8.66 -3.81 -6.76
C PHE A 141 10.11 -4.29 -6.71
N GLU A 142 10.92 -3.55 -5.98
CA GLU A 142 12.32 -3.86 -5.72
C GLU A 142 12.56 -3.81 -4.21
N GLN A 143 13.52 -4.58 -3.73
CA GLN A 143 14.01 -4.43 -2.37
C GLN A 143 14.78 -3.10 -2.26
N LEU A 144 14.42 -2.28 -1.27
CA LEU A 144 14.93 -0.93 -1.11
C LEU A 144 16.10 -0.83 -0.12
N GLY A 145 16.34 -1.89 0.67
CA GLY A 145 17.22 -1.86 1.83
C GLY A 145 17.45 -3.25 2.42
N GLU A 146 18.32 -3.34 3.43
CA GLU A 146 18.62 -4.62 4.09
C GLU A 146 17.42 -5.17 4.85
N GLY A 147 17.26 -6.49 4.84
CA GLY A 147 16.24 -7.16 5.63
C GLY A 147 16.63 -7.29 7.10
N ARG A 148 15.64 -7.37 7.97
CA ARG A 148 15.81 -7.66 9.40
C ARG A 148 14.54 -8.27 9.99
N TYR A 149 14.67 -8.79 11.20
CA TYR A 149 13.51 -9.18 12.00
C TYR A 149 12.76 -7.93 12.48
N TYR A 150 11.49 -7.82 12.12
CA TYR A 150 10.62 -6.68 12.42
C TYR A 150 9.18 -7.17 12.60
N MET A 151 8.50 -6.67 13.64
CA MET A 151 7.08 -7.00 13.91
C MET A 151 6.77 -8.51 13.84
N GLY A 152 7.59 -9.36 14.46
CA GLY A 152 7.33 -10.80 14.55
C GLY A 152 7.83 -11.65 13.37
N GLY A 153 8.36 -11.07 12.30
CA GLY A 153 8.84 -11.81 11.14
C GLY A 153 10.10 -11.25 10.47
N ASP A 154 10.68 -12.02 9.56
CA ASP A 154 11.73 -11.52 8.67
C ASP A 154 11.11 -10.62 7.60
N CYS A 155 11.54 -9.36 7.56
CA CYS A 155 10.98 -8.35 6.68
C CYS A 155 12.07 -7.65 5.85
N ILE A 156 11.65 -7.16 4.69
CA ILE A 156 12.45 -6.31 3.80
C ILE A 156 11.62 -5.07 3.42
N PRO A 157 12.26 -3.90 3.25
CA PRO A 157 11.60 -2.75 2.66
C PRO A 157 11.51 -2.97 1.15
N VAL A 158 10.32 -2.77 0.57
CA VAL A 158 10.07 -2.96 -0.86
C VAL A 158 9.34 -1.76 -1.43
N GLY A 159 9.57 -1.45 -2.71
CA GLY A 159 8.83 -0.38 -3.34
C GLY A 159 9.16 -0.18 -4.81
N THR A 160 8.47 0.77 -5.43
CA THR A 160 8.57 1.07 -6.85
C THR A 160 8.09 2.48 -7.13
N ALA A 161 8.62 3.11 -8.18
CA ALA A 161 8.16 4.43 -8.59
C ALA A 161 6.81 4.33 -9.31
N VAL A 162 5.89 5.26 -9.02
CA VAL A 162 4.55 5.29 -9.65
C VAL A 162 4.65 5.37 -11.19
N ARG A 163 5.63 6.13 -11.70
CA ARG A 163 5.90 6.17 -13.15
C ARG A 163 6.28 4.80 -13.73
N CYS A 164 7.05 4.01 -13.00
CA CYS A 164 7.50 2.68 -13.45
C CYS A 164 6.32 1.71 -13.44
N LEU A 165 5.47 1.78 -12.42
CA LEU A 165 4.21 1.04 -12.37
C LEU A 165 3.36 1.32 -13.62
N ILE A 166 3.11 2.59 -13.92
CA ILE A 166 2.30 3.02 -15.06
C ILE A 166 2.91 2.55 -16.39
N GLN A 167 4.23 2.62 -16.53
CA GLN A 167 4.91 2.10 -17.73
C GLN A 167 4.74 0.58 -17.89
N ARG A 168 4.77 -0.20 -16.80
CA ARG A 168 4.54 -1.65 -16.86
C ARG A 168 3.10 -1.98 -17.27
N LEU A 169 2.14 -1.16 -16.81
CA LEU A 169 0.73 -1.31 -17.17
C LEU A 169 0.44 -1.10 -18.66
N LYS A 170 1.35 -0.50 -19.44
CA LYS A 170 1.22 -0.43 -20.92
C LYS A 170 1.00 -1.80 -21.56
N ASN A 171 1.61 -2.83 -20.98
CA ASN A 171 1.49 -4.20 -21.47
C ASN A 171 0.24 -4.93 -20.93
N GLN A 172 -0.60 -4.24 -20.14
CA GLN A 172 -1.81 -4.78 -19.53
C GLN A 172 -2.98 -3.76 -19.60
N PRO A 173 -3.50 -3.43 -20.80
CA PRO A 173 -4.45 -2.33 -20.97
C PRO A 173 -5.74 -2.45 -20.14
N SER A 174 -6.31 -3.66 -20.03
CA SER A 174 -7.51 -3.89 -19.22
C SER A 174 -7.25 -3.65 -17.73
N PHE A 175 -6.07 -4.04 -17.25
CA PHE A 175 -5.67 -3.80 -15.87
C PHE A 175 -5.39 -2.32 -15.62
N PHE A 176 -4.76 -1.62 -16.56
CA PHE A 176 -4.60 -0.17 -16.52
C PHE A 176 -5.94 0.56 -16.41
N GLN A 177 -6.92 0.19 -17.26
CA GLN A 177 -8.26 0.77 -17.22
C GLN A 177 -8.93 0.51 -15.88
N TRP A 178 -8.86 -0.72 -15.38
CA TRP A 178 -9.44 -1.09 -14.09
C TRP A 178 -8.83 -0.24 -12.96
N VAL A 179 -7.50 -0.16 -12.85
CA VAL A 179 -6.83 0.62 -11.80
C VAL A 179 -7.19 2.11 -11.87
N THR A 180 -7.23 2.68 -13.08
CA THR A 180 -7.39 4.13 -13.28
C THR A 180 -8.84 4.62 -13.45
N ALA A 181 -9.83 3.72 -13.46
CA ALA A 181 -11.23 4.06 -13.78
C ALA A 181 -11.83 5.21 -12.93
N GLU A 182 -11.31 5.43 -11.72
CA GLU A 182 -11.81 6.43 -10.76
C GLU A 182 -10.83 7.60 -10.55
N VAL A 183 -9.83 7.74 -11.42
CA VAL A 183 -8.82 8.79 -11.34
C VAL A 183 -8.99 9.75 -12.51
N ASP A 184 -9.10 11.06 -12.25
CA ASP A 184 -9.03 12.06 -13.32
C ASP A 184 -7.58 12.25 -13.75
N LEU A 185 -7.22 11.55 -14.82
CA LEU A 185 -5.87 11.55 -15.36
C LEU A 185 -5.46 12.88 -16.05
N ARG A 186 -6.37 13.86 -16.16
CA ARG A 186 -6.08 15.16 -16.77
C ARG A 186 -5.43 16.14 -15.80
N ASP A 187 -5.64 15.95 -14.50
CA ASP A 187 -5.20 16.86 -13.44
C ASP A 187 -4.29 16.15 -12.43
N LEU A 188 -3.29 15.43 -12.96
CA LEU A 188 -2.35 14.70 -12.12
C LEU A 188 -1.28 15.64 -11.55
N PRO A 189 -1.11 15.69 -10.22
CA PRO A 189 -0.21 16.65 -9.58
C PRO A 189 1.28 16.37 -9.86
N ASN A 190 1.65 15.12 -10.15
CA ASN A 190 3.03 14.74 -10.44
C ASN A 190 3.30 14.71 -11.97
N PRO A 191 4.21 15.56 -12.50
CA PRO A 191 4.49 15.61 -13.94
C PRO A 191 5.01 14.28 -14.51
N GLY A 192 5.88 13.57 -13.79
CA GLY A 192 6.41 12.30 -14.26
C GLY A 192 5.34 11.20 -14.34
N VAL A 193 4.36 11.23 -13.45
CA VAL A 193 3.17 10.35 -13.52
C VAL A 193 2.29 10.76 -14.70
N ARG A 194 2.05 12.07 -14.89
CA ARG A 194 1.26 12.60 -16.01
C ARG A 194 1.82 12.19 -17.37
N ASP A 195 3.13 12.33 -17.55
CA ASP A 195 3.82 11.96 -18.78
C ASP A 195 3.73 10.45 -19.03
N ALA A 196 3.94 9.64 -17.98
CA ALA A 196 3.82 8.19 -18.08
C ALA A 196 2.40 7.75 -18.50
N VAL A 197 1.36 8.40 -17.96
CA VAL A 197 -0.05 8.14 -18.35
C VAL A 197 -0.33 8.55 -19.79
N ALA A 198 0.16 9.72 -20.22
CA ALA A 198 -0.01 10.19 -21.59
C ALA A 198 0.65 9.22 -22.60
N ASP A 199 1.79 8.63 -22.24
CA ASP A 199 2.43 7.63 -23.08
C ASP A 199 1.65 6.32 -23.17
N VAL A 200 1.02 5.86 -22.08
CA VAL A 200 0.18 4.65 -22.11
C VAL A 200 -0.99 4.82 -23.07
N ARG A 201 -1.59 6.02 -23.11
CA ARG A 201 -2.74 6.32 -23.98
C ARG A 201 -2.40 6.44 -25.46
N ARG A 202 -1.11 6.62 -25.80
CA ARG A 202 -0.64 6.73 -27.19
C ARG A 202 -0.23 5.39 -27.81
N ALA A 203 0.00 4.37 -26.99
CA ALA A 203 0.40 3.02 -27.41
C ALA A 203 -0.83 2.15 -27.71
#